data_AF-A0A520QPC8-F1
#
_entry.id   AF-A0A520QPC8-F1
#
_cell.length_a   1.000
_cell.length_b   1.000
_cell.length_c   1.000
_cell.angle_alpha   90.00
_cell.angle_beta   90.00
_cell.angle_gamma   90.00
#
_symmetry.space_group_name_H-M   'P 1'
#
loop_
_entity.id
_entity.type
_entity.pdbx_description
1 polymer ?
#
loop_
_entity_poly.entity_id
_entity_poly.type
_entity_poly.pdbx_seq_one_letter_code
_entity_poly.pdbx_strand_id
1 'polypeptide(L)'
;MLRHVPLALLVLASLGCDATTEDRLRACGIVSEGYLPRLNFYDDACYRACFAGAECDALLGAICRTDVSLLVECDQQCAPRCDDGSLIGLERVCNGFEDCEGGEDEEGCAPYVCDDGQELMGSDHRCNGWSGCRDGSDEEGCAPDFVCGDGTEYQVHHRCNGWTICEDGSDEEGCASFLATCE
;
A
#
# COMPACT_ATOMS: atom_id res chain seq x y z
N MET A 1 -20.90 -26.82 43.74
CA MET A 1 -21.61 -26.96 42.46
C MET A 1 -20.89 -26.10 41.42
N LEU A 2 -19.82 -26.64 40.81
CA LEU A 2 -19.09 -25.96 39.74
C LEU A 2 -19.80 -26.25 38.42
N ARG A 3 -20.57 -25.28 37.93
CA ARG A 3 -21.12 -25.33 36.57
C ARG A 3 -19.97 -25.25 35.58
N HIS A 4 -19.74 -26.36 34.88
CA HIS A 4 -18.82 -26.43 33.76
C HIS A 4 -19.42 -25.60 32.62
N VAL A 5 -18.72 -24.55 32.22
CA VAL A 5 -19.02 -23.82 30.98
C VAL A 5 -18.61 -24.76 29.84
N PRO A 6 -19.52 -25.15 28.94
CA PRO A 6 -19.18 -26.05 27.86
C PRO A 6 -18.20 -25.35 26.91
N LEU A 7 -17.14 -26.08 26.56
CA LEU A 7 -16.05 -25.71 25.64
C LEU A 7 -16.51 -25.56 24.18
N ALA A 8 -17.77 -25.18 23.95
CA ALA A 8 -18.45 -25.12 22.66
C ALA A 8 -18.84 -23.67 22.26
N LEU A 9 -18.23 -22.68 22.91
CA LEU A 9 -18.36 -21.26 22.55
C LEU A 9 -17.01 -20.68 22.07
N LEU A 10 -16.23 -21.50 21.35
CA LEU A 10 -14.89 -21.15 20.86
C LEU A 10 -14.76 -21.28 19.33
N VAL A 11 -15.88 -21.40 18.61
CA VAL A 11 -15.87 -21.54 17.14
C VAL A 11 -17.00 -20.72 16.53
N LEU A 12 -16.93 -19.39 16.66
CA LEU A 12 -17.70 -18.44 15.85
C LEU A 12 -16.90 -17.14 15.69
N ALA A 13 -15.76 -17.21 15.00
CA ALA A 13 -15.14 -16.07 14.31
C ALA A 13 -14.00 -16.57 13.40
N SER A 14 -14.29 -17.53 12.52
CA SER A 14 -13.36 -17.91 11.45
C SER A 14 -14.11 -18.11 10.13
N LEU A 15 -15.06 -17.22 9.87
CA LEU A 15 -15.51 -16.95 8.50
C LEU A 15 -14.70 -15.74 8.01
N GLY A 16 -13.76 -16.01 7.10
CA GLY A 16 -12.85 -15.03 6.53
C GLY A 16 -13.56 -13.82 5.95
N CYS A 17 -13.38 -12.69 6.61
CA CYS A 17 -13.06 -11.47 5.92
C CYS A 17 -11.55 -11.30 6.14
N ASP A 18 -10.73 -11.45 5.10
CA ASP A 18 -9.41 -10.84 5.12
C ASP A 18 -9.67 -9.34 5.19
N ALA A 19 -9.90 -8.82 6.40
CA ALA A 19 -10.18 -7.41 6.60
C ALA A 19 -8.98 -6.65 6.05
N THR A 20 -9.22 -5.75 5.10
CA THR A 20 -8.14 -4.96 4.53
C THR A 20 -7.79 -3.80 5.48
N THR A 21 -6.65 -3.16 5.26
CA THR A 21 -6.31 -1.92 5.98
C THR A 21 -7.43 -0.90 5.83
N GLU A 22 -8.02 -0.77 4.63
CA GLU A 22 -9.13 0.14 4.36
C GLU A 22 -10.37 -0.19 5.20
N ASP A 23 -10.74 -1.47 5.33
CA ASP A 23 -11.84 -1.89 6.18
C ASP A 23 -11.59 -1.54 7.65
N ARG A 24 -10.35 -1.73 8.11
CA ARG A 24 -9.95 -1.37 9.47
C ARG A 24 -10.01 0.14 9.71
N LEU A 25 -9.51 0.95 8.77
CA LEU A 25 -9.56 2.41 8.86
C LEU A 25 -11.01 2.93 8.93
N ARG A 26 -11.92 2.35 8.14
CA ARG A 26 -13.36 2.67 8.20
C ARG A 26 -13.99 2.24 9.51
N ALA A 27 -13.70 1.02 9.98
CA ALA A 27 -14.19 0.51 11.26
C ALA A 27 -13.74 1.36 12.46
N CYS A 28 -12.53 1.93 12.38
CA CYS A 28 -11.99 2.86 13.36
C CYS A 28 -12.53 4.30 13.23
N GLY A 29 -13.33 4.60 12.20
CA GLY A 29 -13.84 5.95 11.94
C GLY A 29 -12.74 6.95 11.56
N ILE A 30 -11.59 6.46 11.06
CA ILE A 30 -10.46 7.30 10.64
C ILE A 30 -10.73 7.90 9.26
N VAL A 31 -11.37 7.11 8.39
CA VAL A 31 -11.76 7.53 7.04
C VAL A 31 -13.25 7.27 6.81
N SER A 32 -13.87 8.08 5.95
CA SER A 32 -15.26 7.88 5.55
C SER A 32 -15.40 6.80 4.47
N GLU A 33 -16.65 6.45 4.17
CA GLU A 33 -16.98 5.64 2.99
C GLU A 33 -16.55 6.34 1.71
N GLY A 34 -16.23 5.56 0.69
CA GLY A 34 -15.75 6.06 -0.60
C GLY A 34 -14.50 5.35 -1.08
N TYR A 35 -14.04 5.75 -2.27
CA TYR A 35 -12.81 5.27 -2.84
C TYR A 35 -11.62 5.87 -2.09
N LEU A 36 -10.78 5.00 -1.55
CA LEU A 36 -9.46 5.38 -1.06
C LEU A 36 -8.49 5.14 -2.22
N PRO A 37 -7.76 6.18 -2.68
CA PRO A 37 -6.62 5.91 -3.57
C PRO A 37 -5.69 4.93 -2.86
N ARG A 38 -4.97 4.10 -3.61
CA ARG A 38 -3.94 3.25 -3.01
C ARG A 38 -3.07 4.15 -2.16
N LEU A 39 -3.14 3.97 -0.84
CA LEU A 39 -2.23 4.64 0.06
C LEU A 39 -0.88 4.03 -0.32
N ASN A 40 -0.03 4.81 -0.99
CA ASN A 40 1.33 4.40 -1.40
C ASN A 40 2.23 3.97 -0.22
N PHE A 41 1.67 3.79 0.96
CA PHE A 41 2.29 3.13 2.10
C PHE A 41 2.27 1.63 1.86
N TYR A 42 3.37 1.14 1.29
CA TYR A 42 3.75 -0.26 1.26
C TYR A 42 2.66 -1.15 0.66
N ASP A 43 2.60 -1.23 -0.68
CA ASP A 43 1.75 -2.20 -1.39
C ASP A 43 2.31 -3.63 -1.27
N ASP A 44 2.54 -4.03 -0.02
CA ASP A 44 3.04 -5.33 0.39
C ASP A 44 2.00 -5.98 1.30
N ALA A 45 1.75 -7.27 1.05
CA ALA A 45 0.71 -8.01 1.74
C ALA A 45 0.97 -8.11 3.26
N CYS A 46 2.23 -8.12 3.71
CA CYS A 46 2.58 -8.16 5.12
C CYS A 46 2.20 -6.85 5.82
N TYR A 47 2.58 -5.70 5.26
CA TYR A 47 2.22 -4.40 5.85
C TYR A 47 0.71 -4.21 5.88
N ARG A 48 -0.01 -4.59 4.82
CA ARG A 48 -1.48 -4.55 4.81
C ARG A 48 -2.09 -5.39 5.93
N ALA A 49 -1.59 -6.60 6.13
CA ALA A 49 -2.05 -7.47 7.21
C ALA A 49 -1.72 -6.89 8.59
N CYS A 50 -0.52 -6.31 8.78
CA CYS A 50 -0.11 -5.69 10.03
C CYS A 50 -1.03 -4.53 10.42
N PHE A 51 -1.26 -3.58 9.51
CA PHE A 51 -2.15 -2.45 9.77
C PHE A 51 -3.61 -2.87 9.93
N ALA A 52 -4.11 -3.83 9.14
CA ALA A 52 -5.47 -4.34 9.29
C ALA A 52 -5.73 -4.97 10.67
N GLY A 53 -4.69 -5.56 11.29
CA GLY A 53 -4.75 -6.15 12.63
C GLY A 53 -4.61 -5.17 13.79
N ALA A 54 -4.21 -3.91 13.52
CA ALA A 54 -3.83 -2.96 14.56
C ALA A 54 -5.00 -2.29 15.27
N GLU A 55 -4.85 -1.96 16.56
CA GLU A 55 -5.83 -1.20 17.34
C GLU A 55 -6.05 0.21 16.77
N CYS A 56 -7.27 0.76 16.92
CA CYS A 56 -7.64 2.03 16.29
C CYS A 56 -6.77 3.22 16.75
N ASP A 57 -6.42 3.28 18.04
CA ASP A 57 -5.56 4.33 18.58
C ASP A 57 -4.13 4.22 18.01
N ALA A 58 -3.62 3.00 17.80
CA ALA A 58 -2.31 2.76 17.22
C ALA A 58 -2.27 3.16 15.74
N LEU A 59 -3.33 2.85 14.98
CA LEU A 59 -3.48 3.28 13.59
C LEU A 59 -3.53 4.80 13.47
N LEU A 60 -4.34 5.46 14.31
CA LEU A 60 -4.41 6.91 14.31
C LEU A 60 -3.07 7.54 14.71
N GLY A 61 -2.40 6.98 15.73
CA GLY A 61 -1.07 7.40 16.14
C GLY A 61 -0.03 7.33 15.02
N ALA A 62 -0.02 6.22 14.27
CA ALA A 62 0.85 6.02 13.13
C ALA A 62 0.57 7.02 11.98
N ILE A 63 -0.71 7.20 11.61
CA ILE A 63 -1.12 8.13 10.55
C ILE A 63 -0.78 9.58 10.93
N CYS A 64 -1.05 9.96 12.17
CA CYS A 64 -0.79 11.30 12.68
C CYS A 64 0.68 11.54 13.05
N ARG A 65 1.53 10.51 12.97
CA ARG A 65 2.93 10.51 13.44
C ARG A 65 3.09 10.99 14.89
N THR A 66 2.06 10.81 15.71
CA THR A 66 2.10 11.10 17.15
C THR A 66 2.64 9.92 17.95
N ASP A 67 2.50 8.70 17.42
CA ASP A 67 3.11 7.48 17.92
C ASP A 67 3.61 6.63 16.75
N VAL A 68 4.87 6.20 16.80
CA VAL A 68 5.52 5.40 15.75
C VAL A 68 5.63 3.93 16.12
N SER A 69 5.12 3.52 17.30
CA SER A 69 5.28 2.16 17.81
C SER A 69 4.69 1.11 16.88
N LEU A 70 3.54 1.40 16.26
CA LEU A 70 2.93 0.52 15.26
C LEU A 70 3.79 0.41 13.99
N LEU A 71 4.34 1.54 13.52
CA LEU A 71 5.24 1.54 12.35
C LEU A 71 6.46 0.66 12.62
N VAL A 72 7.09 0.82 13.79
CA VAL A 72 8.24 0.01 14.19
C VAL A 72 7.88 -1.47 14.32
N GLU A 73 6.71 -1.80 14.87
CA GLU A 73 6.25 -3.19 14.97
C GLU A 73 6.07 -3.82 13.58
N CYS A 74 5.40 -3.13 12.67
CA CYS A 74 5.22 -3.60 11.30
C CYS A 74 6.56 -3.71 10.54
N ASP A 75 7.48 -2.76 10.72
CA ASP A 75 8.81 -2.83 10.11
C ASP A 75 9.57 -4.08 10.59
N GLN A 76 9.54 -4.37 11.90
CA GLN A 76 10.19 -5.58 12.43
C GLN A 76 9.61 -6.88 11.86
N GLN A 77 8.33 -6.88 11.50
CA GLN A 77 7.64 -8.02 10.93
C GLN A 77 7.85 -8.14 9.41
N CYS A 78 7.84 -7.02 8.70
CA CYS A 78 7.61 -6.99 7.26
C CYS A 78 8.74 -6.36 6.45
N ALA A 79 9.59 -5.51 7.05
CA ALA A 79 10.68 -4.88 6.32
C ALA A 79 11.70 -5.94 5.86
N PRO A 80 12.27 -5.78 4.64
CA PRO A 80 13.43 -6.55 4.23
C PRO A 80 14.56 -6.41 5.23
N ARG A 81 15.25 -7.52 5.47
CA ARG A 81 16.30 -7.64 6.47
C ARG A 81 17.61 -8.04 5.80
N CYS A 82 18.63 -7.22 5.99
CA CYS A 82 19.99 -7.50 5.58
C CYS A 82 20.61 -8.64 6.42
N ASP A 83 21.71 -9.21 5.97
CA ASP A 83 22.40 -10.32 6.65
C ASP A 83 22.98 -9.89 8.01
N ASP A 84 23.33 -8.62 8.16
CA ASP A 84 23.78 -8.01 9.44
C ASP A 84 22.62 -7.80 10.44
N GLY A 85 21.38 -8.04 10.00
CA GLY A 85 20.17 -7.89 10.78
C GLY A 85 19.54 -6.49 10.74
N SER A 86 20.14 -5.53 10.02
CA SER A 86 19.54 -4.22 9.78
C SER A 86 18.28 -4.35 8.92
N LEU A 87 17.38 -3.35 9.05
CA LEU A 87 16.14 -3.28 8.28
C LEU A 87 16.25 -2.16 7.25
N ILE A 88 15.81 -2.45 6.04
CA ILE A 88 15.71 -1.47 4.96
C ILE A 88 14.26 -1.34 4.49
N GLY A 89 13.93 -0.26 3.79
CA GLY A 89 12.60 -0.09 3.19
C GLY A 89 12.36 -1.07 2.05
N LEU A 90 11.10 -1.36 1.74
CA LEU A 90 10.75 -2.20 0.58
C LEU A 90 11.25 -1.60 -0.73
N GLU A 91 11.25 -0.28 -0.83
CA GLU A 91 11.79 0.49 -1.96
C GLU A 91 13.31 0.45 -2.08
N ARG A 92 13.98 -0.17 -1.10
CA ARG A 92 15.45 -0.32 -1.07
C ARG A 92 15.92 -1.66 -1.62
N VAL A 93 15.00 -2.58 -1.92
CA VAL A 93 15.35 -3.85 -2.55
C VAL A 93 15.38 -3.67 -4.07
N CYS A 94 16.47 -4.07 -4.72
CA CYS A 94 16.64 -3.99 -6.16
C CYS A 94 16.49 -2.57 -6.73
N ASN A 95 16.93 -1.54 -6.01
CA ASN A 95 16.84 -0.14 -6.40
C ASN A 95 18.10 0.37 -7.12
N GLY A 96 19.12 -0.47 -7.27
CA GLY A 96 20.41 -0.17 -7.91
C GLY A 96 21.43 0.51 -6.98
N PHE A 97 21.17 0.60 -5.68
CA PHE A 97 22.05 1.14 -4.66
C PHE A 97 22.35 0.07 -3.62
N GLU A 98 23.60 0.03 -3.13
CA GLU A 98 23.97 -0.83 -2.01
C GLU A 98 23.43 -0.23 -0.71
N ASP A 99 22.30 -0.76 -0.22
CA ASP A 99 21.66 -0.32 1.02
C ASP A 99 21.90 -1.25 2.20
N CYS A 100 22.15 -2.54 1.94
CA CYS A 100 22.71 -3.46 2.91
C CYS A 100 24.25 -3.45 2.88
N GLU A 101 24.88 -3.79 4.02
CA GLU A 101 26.35 -3.94 4.07
C GLU A 101 26.77 -5.20 3.29
N GLY A 102 27.22 -5.01 2.04
CA GLY A 102 27.56 -6.11 1.14
C GLY A 102 26.71 -6.17 -0.13
N GLY A 103 25.65 -5.36 -0.21
CA GLY A 103 24.83 -5.21 -1.42
C GLY A 103 23.91 -6.39 -1.72
N GLU A 104 23.59 -7.22 -0.72
CA GLU A 104 22.70 -8.38 -0.89
C GLU A 104 21.27 -7.97 -1.26
N ASP A 105 20.86 -6.74 -0.96
CA ASP A 105 19.61 -6.13 -1.40
C ASP A 105 19.50 -5.96 -2.93
N GLU A 106 20.64 -6.03 -3.63
CA GLU A 106 20.74 -5.94 -5.08
C GLU A 106 21.04 -7.30 -5.75
N GLU A 107 21.07 -8.39 -4.98
CA GLU A 107 21.34 -9.73 -5.49
C GLU A 107 20.07 -10.43 -5.99
N GLY A 108 20.17 -11.11 -7.14
CA GLY A 108 19.06 -11.92 -7.68
C GLY A 108 17.90 -11.13 -8.26
N CYS A 109 18.06 -9.81 -8.44
CA CYS A 109 17.08 -8.93 -9.04
C CYS A 109 16.89 -9.23 -10.54
N ALA A 110 15.64 -9.37 -10.97
CA ALA A 110 15.30 -9.40 -12.39
C ALA A 110 15.11 -7.97 -12.90
N PRO A 111 15.87 -7.52 -13.92
CA PRO A 111 15.66 -6.21 -14.50
C PRO A 111 14.35 -6.18 -15.30
N TYR A 112 13.68 -5.04 -15.28
CA TYR A 112 12.65 -4.72 -16.27
C TYR A 112 13.33 -4.19 -17.54
N VAL A 113 12.92 -4.70 -18.70
CA VAL A 113 13.51 -4.32 -19.99
C VAL A 113 12.48 -3.51 -20.77
N CYS A 114 12.80 -2.24 -21.03
CA CYS A 114 12.03 -1.33 -21.86
C CYS A 114 12.05 -1.76 -23.34
N ASP A 115 11.11 -1.25 -24.14
CA ASP A 115 11.02 -1.58 -25.57
C ASP A 115 12.25 -1.10 -26.36
N ASP A 116 12.88 0.01 -25.96
CA ASP A 116 14.14 0.51 -26.50
C ASP A 116 15.40 -0.27 -26.04
N GLY A 117 15.21 -1.27 -25.17
CA GLY A 117 16.28 -2.11 -24.61
C GLY A 117 17.00 -1.52 -23.40
N GLN A 118 16.54 -0.39 -22.85
CA GLN A 118 16.97 0.08 -21.54
C GLN A 118 16.59 -0.95 -20.45
N GLU A 119 17.52 -1.27 -19.57
CA GLU A 119 17.26 -2.09 -18.39
C GLU A 119 17.07 -1.19 -17.18
N LEU A 120 15.97 -1.41 -16.46
CA LEU A 120 15.65 -0.79 -15.18
C LEU A 120 15.79 -1.83 -14.07
N MET A 121 16.43 -1.45 -12.96
CA MET A 121 16.60 -2.33 -11.81
C MET A 121 15.30 -2.47 -11.02
N GLY A 122 14.90 -3.70 -10.72
CA GLY A 122 13.60 -3.99 -10.09
C GLY A 122 12.53 -4.34 -11.13
N SER A 123 11.40 -4.88 -10.66
CA SER A 123 10.32 -5.37 -11.52
C SER A 123 9.05 -4.51 -11.51
N ASP A 124 8.99 -3.52 -10.62
CA ASP A 124 7.81 -2.67 -10.38
C ASP A 124 7.82 -1.38 -11.23
N HIS A 125 8.26 -1.50 -12.48
CA HIS A 125 8.32 -0.35 -13.41
C HIS A 125 7.07 -0.23 -14.28
N ARG A 126 6.37 -1.33 -14.54
CA ARG A 126 5.25 -1.35 -15.48
C ARG A 126 3.99 -0.74 -14.87
N CYS A 127 3.48 0.33 -15.47
CA CYS A 127 2.23 1.00 -15.10
C CYS A 127 2.21 1.49 -13.65
N ASN A 128 3.34 1.99 -13.16
CA ASN A 128 3.48 2.53 -11.81
C ASN A 128 3.19 4.05 -11.75
N GLY A 129 2.88 4.68 -12.88
CA GLY A 129 2.58 6.10 -13.02
C GLY A 129 3.83 6.98 -13.17
N TRP A 130 5.02 6.39 -13.30
CA TRP A 130 6.28 7.09 -13.51
C TRP A 130 7.02 6.53 -14.72
N SER A 131 7.24 7.39 -15.72
CA SER A 131 8.02 7.03 -16.91
C SER A 131 9.52 6.93 -16.57
N GLY A 132 9.96 5.72 -16.26
CA GLY A 132 11.35 5.34 -16.04
C GLY A 132 12.07 4.92 -17.32
N CYS A 133 11.35 4.31 -18.26
CA CYS A 133 11.89 4.05 -19.59
C CYS A 133 12.06 5.34 -20.38
N ARG A 134 13.19 5.50 -21.09
CA ARG A 134 13.43 6.69 -21.93
C ARG A 134 12.39 6.84 -23.04
N ASP A 135 11.85 5.73 -23.53
CA ASP A 135 10.78 5.69 -24.52
C ASP A 135 9.36 5.75 -23.90
N GLY A 136 9.24 5.66 -22.57
CA GLY A 136 7.98 5.62 -21.85
C GLY A 136 7.19 4.31 -21.95
N SER A 137 7.79 3.25 -22.51
CA SER A 137 7.13 1.95 -22.75
C SER A 137 6.65 1.24 -21.48
N ASP A 138 7.21 1.59 -20.33
CA ASP A 138 6.73 1.14 -19.02
C ASP A 138 5.34 1.64 -18.66
N GLU A 139 4.91 2.78 -19.20
CA GLU A 139 3.60 3.40 -18.97
C GLU A 139 2.64 3.26 -20.16
N GLU A 140 3.03 2.51 -21.20
CA GLU A 140 2.20 2.24 -22.36
C GLU A 140 1.34 0.97 -22.22
N GLY A 141 0.12 1.00 -22.76
CA GLY A 141 -0.79 -0.16 -22.76
C GLY A 141 -1.25 -0.61 -21.38
N CYS A 142 -1.18 0.29 -20.39
CA CYS A 142 -1.73 0.09 -19.06
C CYS A 142 -3.26 0.02 -19.12
N ALA A 143 -3.85 -0.92 -18.37
CA ALA A 143 -5.30 -0.98 -18.28
C ALA A 143 -5.81 0.29 -17.59
N PRO A 144 -6.74 1.04 -18.20
CA PRO A 144 -7.33 2.17 -17.53
C PRO A 144 -8.28 1.67 -16.45
N ASP A 145 -8.04 2.11 -15.23
CA ASP A 145 -8.84 1.76 -14.07
C ASP A 145 -9.92 2.82 -13.76
N PHE A 146 -9.87 3.95 -14.46
CA PHE A 146 -10.85 5.03 -14.32
C PHE A 146 -11.20 5.67 -15.67
N VAL A 147 -12.49 5.97 -15.85
CA VAL A 147 -13.03 6.58 -17.07
C VAL A 147 -13.84 7.80 -16.66
N CYS A 148 -13.47 8.97 -17.19
CA CYS A 148 -14.21 10.21 -17.02
C CYS A 148 -15.61 10.12 -17.67
N GLY A 149 -16.51 11.03 -17.34
CA GLY A 149 -17.86 11.05 -17.94
C GLY A 149 -17.88 11.31 -19.45
N ASP A 150 -16.82 11.88 -20.01
CA ASP A 150 -16.64 12.09 -21.47
C ASP A 150 -16.08 10.84 -22.20
N GLY A 151 -15.71 9.79 -21.46
CA GLY A 151 -15.12 8.57 -21.98
C GLY A 151 -13.58 8.58 -22.03
N THR A 152 -12.92 9.64 -21.56
CA THR A 152 -11.47 9.69 -21.46
C THR A 152 -10.98 8.75 -20.37
N GLU A 153 -10.00 7.92 -20.70
CA GLU A 153 -9.47 6.86 -19.85
C GLU A 153 -8.16 7.31 -19.18
N TYR A 154 -8.08 7.11 -17.86
CA TYR A 154 -6.91 7.47 -17.05
C TYR A 154 -6.48 6.31 -16.14
N GLN A 155 -5.22 6.35 -15.72
CA GLN A 155 -4.68 5.42 -14.73
C GLN A 155 -5.29 5.66 -13.33
N VAL A 156 -5.27 4.63 -12.48
CA VAL A 156 -5.87 4.63 -11.14
C VAL A 156 -5.39 5.76 -10.23
N HIS A 157 -4.16 6.22 -10.41
CA HIS A 157 -3.55 7.29 -9.60
C HIS A 157 -4.15 8.68 -9.88
N HIS A 158 -4.93 8.82 -10.95
CA HIS A 158 -5.68 10.04 -11.25
C HIS A 158 -7.00 10.14 -10.46
N ARG A 159 -7.49 9.03 -9.89
CA ARG A 159 -8.73 9.03 -9.13
C ARG A 159 -8.47 9.42 -7.67
N CYS A 160 -9.21 10.41 -7.16
CA CYS A 160 -9.16 10.88 -5.78
C CYS A 160 -7.76 11.30 -5.33
N ASN A 161 -7.02 11.98 -6.21
CA ASN A 161 -5.68 12.48 -5.90
C ASN A 161 -5.68 13.97 -5.48
N GLY A 162 -6.86 14.60 -5.43
CA GLY A 162 -7.06 15.98 -5.03
C GLY A 162 -6.90 17.00 -6.16
N TRP A 163 -6.69 16.54 -7.40
CA TRP A 163 -6.54 17.39 -8.58
C TRP A 163 -7.59 16.99 -9.61
N THR A 164 -8.43 17.95 -10.02
CA THR A 164 -9.38 17.72 -11.10
C THR A 164 -8.66 17.50 -12.43
N ILE A 165 -8.64 16.24 -12.89
CA ILE A 165 -8.11 15.78 -14.17
C ILE A 165 -9.22 15.71 -15.22
N CYS A 166 -10.37 15.13 -14.87
CA CYS A 166 -11.52 15.09 -15.79
C CYS A 166 -12.14 16.49 -15.90
N GLU A 167 -12.61 16.86 -17.11
CA GLU A 167 -13.31 18.15 -17.30
C GLU A 167 -14.58 18.26 -16.44
N ASP A 168 -15.24 17.12 -16.19
CA ASP A 168 -16.43 17.02 -15.34
C ASP A 168 -16.11 16.85 -13.83
N GLY A 169 -14.84 16.66 -13.47
CA GLY A 169 -14.40 16.42 -12.09
C GLY A 169 -14.79 15.06 -11.50
N SER A 170 -15.27 14.12 -12.32
CA SER A 170 -15.71 12.79 -11.87
C SER A 170 -14.60 11.97 -11.19
N ASP A 171 -13.33 12.26 -11.49
CA ASP A 171 -12.16 11.66 -10.85
C ASP A 171 -12.03 11.98 -9.36
N GLU A 172 -12.64 13.08 -8.91
CA GLU A 172 -12.62 13.54 -7.52
C GLU A 172 -13.98 13.35 -6.82
N GLU A 173 -14.89 12.59 -7.42
CA GLU A 173 -16.19 12.24 -6.84
C GLU A 173 -16.16 10.90 -6.10
N GLY A 174 -16.89 10.81 -4.99
CA GLY A 174 -17.03 9.57 -4.21
C GLY A 174 -15.74 9.13 -3.51
N CYS A 175 -14.80 10.05 -3.31
CA CYS A 175 -13.56 9.83 -2.58
C CYS A 175 -13.81 9.75 -1.07
N ALA A 176 -13.11 8.84 -0.40
CA ALA A 176 -13.09 8.80 1.05
C ALA A 176 -12.36 10.04 1.60
N SER A 177 -12.85 10.54 2.72
CA SER A 177 -12.29 11.69 3.44
C SER A 177 -11.71 11.26 4.79
N PHE A 178 -10.67 11.95 5.24
CA PHE A 178 -10.15 11.78 6.59
C PHE A 178 -11.14 12.37 7.60
N LEU A 179 -11.62 11.54 8.52
CA LEU A 179 -12.62 11.92 9.53
C LEU A 179 -11.98 12.22 10.89
N ALA A 180 -10.81 11.64 11.15
CA ALA A 180 -10.10 11.86 12.41
C ALA A 180 -9.38 13.22 12.42
N THR A 181 -9.06 13.70 13.61
CA THR A 181 -8.18 14.85 13.82
C THR A 181 -6.90 14.38 14.48
N CYS A 182 -5.77 14.75 13.89
CA CYS A 182 -4.47 14.59 14.54
C CYS A 182 -4.32 15.70 15.57
N GLU A 183 -4.45 15.35 16.85
CA GLU A 183 -4.18 16.25 17.99
C GLU A 183 -2.76 16.09 18.52
#